data_AF-A0A418IK23-F1
#
_entry.id   AF-A0A418IK23-F1
#
_cell.length_a   1.000
_cell.length_b   1.000
_cell.length_c   1.000
_cell.angle_alpha   90.00
_cell.angle_beta   90.00
_cell.angle_gamma   90.00
#
_symmetry.space_group_name_H-M   'P 1'
#
loop_
_entity.id
_entity.type
_entity.pdbx_description
1 polymer ?
#
loop_
_entity_poly.entity_id
_entity_poly.type
_entity_poly.pdbx_seq_one_letter_code
_entity_poly.pdbx_strand_id
1 'polypeptide(L)' 'MNAIELNAVNYQHKEFKLNDISFEVPQGFVTGFIGANGVGKTTLIRLIMDLIEPEQG' A
#
# COMPACT_ATOMS: atom_id res chain seq x y z
N MET A 1 0.72 4.46 18.72
CA MET A 1 -0.53 4.15 18.00
C MET A 1 -0.25 4.39 16.53
N ASN A 2 -0.56 3.42 15.69
CA ASN A 2 -0.36 3.52 14.25
C ASN A 2 -1.62 4.09 13.61
N ALA A 3 -1.45 4.96 12.62
CA ALA A 3 -2.55 5.49 11.81
C ALA A 3 -2.88 4.55 10.64
N ILE A 4 -1.88 3.84 10.12
CA ILE A 4 -2.03 2.83 9.07
C ILE A 4 -1.16 1.63 9.44
N GLU A 5 -1.69 0.44 9.22
CA GLU A 5 -0.95 -0.82 9.35
C GLU A 5 -1.36 -1.72 8.19
N LEU A 6 -0.38 -2.18 7.42
CA LEU A 6 -0.55 -3.14 6.33
C LEU A 6 0.25 -4.39 6.66
N ASN A 7 -0.39 -5.55 6.55
CA ASN A 7 0.18 -6.83 6.92
C ASN A 7 0.03 -7.80 5.75
N ALA A 8 1.15 -8.14 5.11
CA ALA A 8 1.24 -9.07 3.99
C ALA A 8 0.24 -8.79 2.86
N VAL A 9 0.06 -7.51 2.51
CA VAL A 9 -0.91 -7.11 1.48
C VAL A 9 -0.42 -7.52 0.09
N ASN A 10 -1.26 -8.24 -0.62
CA ASN A 10 -1.05 -8.68 -2.00
C ASN A 10 -2.12 -8.09 -2.92
N TYR A 11 -1.70 -7.64 -4.11
CA TYR A 11 -2.62 -7.11 -5.11
C TYR A 11 -2.07 -7.30 -6.51
N GLN A 12 -2.90 -7.78 -7.43
CA GLN A 12 -2.54 -7.93 -8.83
C GLN A 12 -3.54 -7.21 -9.75
N HIS A 13 -3.01 -6.49 -10.74
CA HIS A 13 -3.80 -5.92 -11.83
C HIS A 13 -3.04 -6.00 -13.14
N LYS A 14 -3.53 -6.84 -14.07
CA LYS A 14 -2.87 -7.11 -15.36
C LYS A 14 -1.41 -7.56 -15.13
N GLU A 15 -0.45 -6.81 -15.65
CA GLU A 15 1.00 -7.09 -15.55
C GLU A 15 1.64 -6.49 -14.30
N PHE A 16 0.90 -5.72 -13.49
CA PHE A 16 1.39 -5.11 -12.28
C PHE A 16 1.01 -5.93 -11.04
N LYS A 17 1.95 -6.08 -10.09
CA LYS A 17 1.71 -6.74 -8.80
C LYS A 17 2.39 -6.02 -7.64
N LEU A 18 1.70 -5.97 -6.51
CA LEU A 18 2.25 -5.75 -5.18
C LEU A 18 2.29 -7.10 -4.48
N ASN A 19 3.43 -7.44 -3.89
CA ASN A 19 3.64 -8.74 -3.28
C ASN A 19 4.19 -8.55 -1.87
N ASP A 20 3.45 -9.04 -0.88
CA ASP A 20 3.83 -9.03 0.54
C ASP A 20 4.24 -7.64 1.05
N ILE A 21 3.35 -6.65 0.87
CA ILE A 21 3.59 -5.30 1.37
C ILE A 21 3.20 -5.22 2.83
N SER A 22 4.20 -5.02 3.69
CA SER A 22 4.03 -4.88 5.13
C SER A 22 4.73 -3.63 5.65
N PHE A 23 3.99 -2.71 6.28
CA PHE A 23 4.54 -1.56 6.99
C PHE A 23 3.51 -0.89 7.89
N GLU A 24 4.01 -0.07 8.81
CA GLU A 24 3.22 0.77 9.71
C GLU A 24 3.51 2.25 9.46
N VAL A 25 2.48 3.09 9.64
CA VAL A 25 2.60 4.55 9.66
C VAL A 25 2.21 5.03 11.05
N PRO A 26 3.15 5.58 11.84
CA PRO A 26 2.83 6.11 13.16
C PRO A 26 1.90 7.32 13.07
N GLN A 27 1.00 7.46 14.05
CA GLN A 27 0.12 8.63 14.12
C GLN A 27 0.93 9.92 14.35
N GLY A 28 0.55 10.99 13.64
CA GLY A 28 1.16 12.31 13.77
C GLY A 28 2.36 12.57 12.83
N PHE A 29 2.68 11.63 11.94
CA PHE A 29 3.75 11.78 10.95
C PHE A 29 3.21 12.14 9.57
N VAL A 30 3.96 12.97 8.84
CA VAL A 30 3.78 13.16 7.40
C VAL A 30 4.68 12.15 6.70
N THR A 31 4.08 11.16 6.05
CA THR A 31 4.79 10.08 5.37
C THR A 31 4.59 10.17 3.86
N GLY A 32 5.67 10.04 3.10
CA GLY A 32 5.65 10.06 1.63
C GLY A 32 6.15 8.74 1.03
N PHE A 33 5.46 8.24 0.00
CA PHE A 33 5.95 7.12 -0.80
C PHE A 33 6.87 7.63 -1.91
N ILE A 34 8.11 7.15 -1.94
CA ILE A 34 9.12 7.53 -2.95
C ILE A 34 9.46 6.33 -3.83
N GLY A 35 9.63 6.56 -5.13
CA GLY A 35 10.02 5.53 -6.09
C GLY A 35 9.71 5.92 -7.52
N ALA A 36 10.18 5.13 -8.48
CA ALA A 36 9.96 5.38 -9.91
C ALA A 36 8.47 5.35 -10.31
N ASN A 37 8.15 5.91 -11.47
CA ASN A 37 6.81 5.80 -12.05
C ASN A 37 6.48 4.33 -12.34
N GLY A 38 5.23 3.93 -12.08
CA GLY A 38 4.78 2.55 -12.29
C GLY A 38 5.09 1.56 -11.16
N VAL A 39 5.86 1.93 -10.13
CA VAL A 39 6.23 1.01 -9.03
C VAL A 39 5.08 0.68 -8.06
N GLY A 40 3.91 1.29 -8.20
CA GLY A 40 2.73 0.95 -7.39
C GLY A 40 2.30 1.95 -6.31
N LYS A 41 2.95 3.13 -6.20
CA LYS A 41 2.65 4.13 -5.16
C LYS A 41 1.16 4.52 -5.12
N THR A 42 0.58 4.89 -6.26
CA THR A 42 -0.84 5.27 -6.34
C THR A 42 -1.76 4.08 -6.05
N THR A 43 -1.37 2.87 -6.45
CA THR A 43 -2.12 1.64 -6.15
C THR A 43 -2.14 1.38 -4.64
N LEU A 44 -0.99 1.49 -3.98
CA LEU A 44 -0.88 1.32 -2.53
C LEU A 44 -1.69 2.37 -1.76
N ILE A 45 -1.65 3.64 -2.19
CA ILE A 45 -2.48 4.70 -1.61
C ILE A 45 -3.98 4.38 -1.77
N ARG A 46 -4.40 3.83 -2.91
CA ARG A 46 -5.80 3.42 -3.13
C ARG A 46 -6.21 2.24 -2.26
N LEU A 47 -5.32 1.28 -2.02
CA LEU A 47 -5.55 0.18 -1.07
C LEU A 47 -5.75 0.71 0.35
N ILE A 48 -4.88 1.61 0.81
CA ILE A 48 -4.98 2.23 2.15
C ILE A 48 -6.30 3.00 2.34
N MET A 49 -6.84 3.58 1.27
CA MET A 49 -8.09 4.36 1.31
C MET A 49 -9.33 3.51 1.02
N ASP A 50 -9.21 2.18 0.98
CA ASP A 50 -10.29 1.24 0.63
C ASP A 50 -10.98 1.56 -0.72
N LEU A 51 -10.24 2.17 -1.67
CA LEU A 51 -10.77 2.46 -3.01
C LEU A 51 -10.64 1.27 -3.97
N ILE A 52 -9.80 0.29 -3.62
CA ILE A 52 -9.64 -1.00 -4.29
C ILE A 52 -9.36 -2.06 -3.21
N GLU A 53 -9.84 -3.29 -3.42
CA GLU A 53 -9.63 -4.39 -2.47
C GLU A 53 -8.32 -5.14 -2.76
N PRO A 54 -7.56 -5.54 -1.71
CA PRO A 54 -6.45 -6.46 -1.86
C PRO A 54 -6.95 -7.87 -2.21
N GLU A 55 -6.08 -8.70 -2.77
CA GLU A 55 -6.39 -10.12 -2.96
C GLU A 55 -6.28 -10.88 -1.64
N GLN A 56 -5.32 -10.49 -0.80
CA GLN A 56 -5.03 -11.05 0.51
C GLN A 56 -4.35 -10.00 1.39
N GLY A 57 -4.47 -10.17 2.71
CA GLY A 57 -3.87 -9.29 3.72
C GLY A 57 -4.80 -8.16 4.13
#